data_AF-A0A522N9B9-F1
#
_entry.id   AF-A0A522N9B9-F1
#
_cell.length_a   1.000
_cell.length_b   1.000
_cell.length_c   1.000
_cell.angle_alpha   90.00
_cell.angle_beta   90.00
_cell.angle_gamma   90.00
#
_symmetry.space_group_name_H-M   'P 1'
#
loop_
_entity.id
_entity.type
_entity.pdbx_description
1 polymer ?
#
loop_
_entity_poly.entity_id
_entity_poly.type
_entity_poly.pdbx_seq_one_letter_code
_entity_poly.pdbx_strand_id
1 'polypeptide(L)'
;QPAPDFTLTTLDGKRVQLADFRGKTLVLNVWATWCPPCRLETPDLIASYRALRDGNVAFLGVDDTEQAPIVRAFIAAKGVPYPIAIDRDRHFSEAYDIRSFPTTYVIDPQGIVRARDVDSLAPAQLAAFVAAAKRGENGAIVSALQNRIDAMLTPADFPAPDGDATPSTRYRYAKRVQAAIARAEDLANQSDPAKNENVDFLAMRARESALRERAIDALAPAPDGIVAAALLDALRGDQAAGAERWHDAVADYRAALRLRPSDLDALNGMLLAAAAAKDERAQIDAAARLAGLAPGAADAAIDLGAAYQKYHRFTDAIAALKHANALAMAAYRGAPSDGARIREVAATHLMLGRGYAAAGQPALARAEFEQLLSWARRIPASNSRHAMYIEEGGEAIAALDLATRAYRAGISISLAPWTGVELPGSVPGAIKYRLMLVAAPDSTLALRVASTLPAGWIASFCTGRICSPFRAEVPIPAGGIASIEFQVLRNEEPKPDRSTVQLIATGGGAQAHALTAVDFTR
;
A
#
# COMPACT_ATOMS: atom_id res chain seq x y z
N GLN A 1 13.35 -23.64 -7.16
CA GLN A 1 12.80 -24.69 -6.26
C GLN A 1 11.33 -24.94 -6.60
N PRO A 2 10.75 -26.13 -6.36
CA PRO A 2 9.31 -26.33 -6.50
C PRO A 2 8.55 -25.30 -5.67
N ALA A 3 7.47 -24.74 -6.22
CA ALA A 3 6.58 -23.86 -5.48
C ALA A 3 5.86 -24.69 -4.39
N PRO A 4 5.77 -24.19 -3.14
CA PRO A 4 4.98 -24.81 -2.10
C PRO A 4 3.54 -25.02 -2.58
N ASP A 5 2.95 -26.18 -2.27
CA ASP A 5 1.55 -26.42 -2.65
C ASP A 5 0.62 -25.50 -1.85
N PHE A 6 -0.51 -25.14 -2.44
CA PHE A 6 -1.51 -24.32 -1.77
C PHE A 6 -2.92 -24.68 -2.24
N THR A 7 -3.88 -24.40 -1.37
CA THR A 7 -5.30 -24.37 -1.70
C THR A 7 -5.91 -23.15 -1.04
N LEU A 8 -6.50 -22.27 -1.85
CA LEU A 8 -7.10 -21.03 -1.41
C LEU A 8 -8.56 -20.94 -1.89
N THR A 9 -9.33 -20.08 -1.25
CA THR A 9 -10.68 -19.73 -1.70
C THR A 9 -10.65 -18.30 -2.22
N THR A 10 -11.06 -18.11 -3.47
CA THR A 10 -11.16 -16.80 -4.10
C THR A 10 -12.34 -16.01 -3.52
N LEU A 11 -12.34 -14.69 -3.73
CA LEU A 11 -13.43 -13.80 -3.33
C LEU A 11 -14.78 -14.17 -3.96
N ASP A 12 -14.81 -14.81 -5.12
CA ASP A 12 -16.04 -15.32 -5.74
C ASP A 12 -16.43 -16.74 -5.24
N GLY A 13 -15.73 -17.25 -4.22
CA GLY A 13 -16.05 -18.51 -3.55
C GLY A 13 -15.53 -19.76 -4.26
N LYS A 14 -14.69 -19.60 -5.30
CA LYS A 14 -14.09 -20.74 -6.00
C LYS A 14 -12.85 -21.22 -5.25
N ARG A 15 -12.67 -22.54 -5.21
CA ARG A 15 -11.41 -23.14 -4.77
C ARG A 15 -10.39 -23.03 -5.89
N VAL A 16 -9.17 -22.60 -5.55
CA VAL A 16 -8.01 -22.58 -6.45
C VAL A 16 -6.83 -23.23 -5.76
N GLN A 17 -6.06 -24.02 -6.50
CA GLN A 17 -4.89 -24.75 -5.99
C GLN A 17 -3.74 -24.68 -7.00
N LEU A 18 -2.49 -24.89 -6.55
CA LEU A 18 -1.32 -24.81 -7.43
C LEU A 18 -1.43 -25.75 -8.64
N ALA A 19 -2.03 -26.93 -8.45
CA ALA A 19 -2.23 -27.92 -9.50
C ALA A 19 -3.09 -27.42 -10.68
N ASP A 20 -4.01 -26.48 -10.44
CA ASP A 20 -4.89 -25.92 -11.49
C ASP A 20 -4.12 -25.08 -12.52
N PHE A 21 -2.89 -24.69 -12.18
CA PHE A 21 -2.01 -23.87 -13.02
C PHE A 21 -0.94 -24.68 -13.74
N ARG A 22 -0.90 -26.02 -13.58
CA ARG A 22 0.05 -26.87 -14.31
C ARG A 22 -0.12 -26.68 -15.82
N GLY A 23 1.00 -26.65 -16.53
CA GLY A 23 1.02 -26.34 -17.96
C GLY A 23 0.92 -24.84 -18.29
N LYS A 24 0.77 -23.94 -17.30
CA LYS A 24 0.74 -22.48 -17.48
C LYS A 24 1.87 -21.82 -16.69
N THR A 25 2.36 -20.68 -17.16
CA THR A 25 3.19 -19.81 -16.31
C THR A 25 2.26 -19.05 -15.37
N LEU A 26 2.46 -19.15 -14.05
CA LEU A 26 1.66 -18.47 -13.04
C LEU A 26 2.40 -17.24 -12.51
N VAL A 27 1.77 -16.07 -12.62
CA VAL A 27 2.12 -14.85 -11.88
C VAL A 27 1.28 -14.82 -10.60
N LEU A 28 1.96 -14.91 -9.46
CA LEU A 28 1.34 -14.97 -8.14
C LEU A 28 1.80 -13.75 -7.35
N ASN A 29 0.88 -12.83 -7.08
CA ASN A 29 1.17 -11.56 -6.39
C ASN A 29 0.49 -11.54 -5.03
N VAL A 30 1.25 -11.26 -3.98
CA VAL A 30 0.76 -11.16 -2.60
C VAL A 30 0.80 -9.71 -2.17
N TRP A 31 -0.31 -9.19 -1.66
CA TRP A 31 -0.53 -7.76 -1.50
C TRP A 31 -1.55 -7.45 -0.40
N ALA A 32 -1.76 -6.16 -0.14
CA ALA A 32 -2.80 -5.66 0.76
C ALA A 32 -3.35 -4.32 0.26
N THR A 33 -4.62 -4.03 0.50
CA THR A 33 -5.31 -2.79 0.11
C THR A 33 -4.75 -1.55 0.81
N TRP A 34 -4.19 -1.73 2.01
CA TRP A 34 -3.59 -0.66 2.81
C TRP A 34 -2.11 -0.41 2.48
N CYS A 35 -1.48 -1.28 1.70
CA CYS A 35 -0.05 -1.24 1.34
C CYS A 35 0.19 -0.24 0.21
N PRO A 36 0.87 0.90 0.46
CA PRO A 36 1.09 1.92 -0.57
C PRO A 36 1.77 1.42 -1.86
N PRO A 37 2.89 0.65 -1.82
CA PRO A 37 3.50 0.15 -3.04
C PRO A 37 2.57 -0.79 -3.81
N CYS A 38 1.80 -1.65 -3.12
CA CYS A 38 0.81 -2.52 -3.75
C CYS A 38 -0.25 -1.74 -4.55
N ARG A 39 -0.71 -0.61 -4.01
CA ARG A 39 -1.68 0.27 -4.69
C ARG A 39 -1.08 0.94 -5.92
N LEU A 40 0.20 1.29 -5.88
CA LEU A 40 0.96 1.86 -7.00
C LEU A 40 1.23 0.82 -8.09
N GLU A 41 1.49 -0.43 -7.71
CA GLU A 41 1.78 -1.55 -8.62
C GLU A 41 0.50 -2.07 -9.34
N THR A 42 -0.67 -1.97 -8.70
CA THR A 42 -1.92 -2.56 -9.22
C THR A 42 -2.22 -2.21 -10.69
N PRO A 43 -2.13 -0.93 -11.16
CA PRO A 43 -2.32 -0.59 -12.57
C PRO A 43 -1.35 -1.32 -13.53
N ASP A 44 -0.10 -1.50 -13.12
CA ASP A 44 0.94 -2.17 -13.90
C ASP A 44 0.70 -3.68 -14.01
N LEU A 45 0.21 -4.31 -12.93
CA LEU A 45 -0.25 -5.70 -12.96
C LEU A 45 -1.48 -5.89 -13.86
N ILE A 46 -2.43 -4.95 -13.84
CA ILE A 46 -3.59 -4.96 -14.74
C ILE A 46 -3.14 -4.85 -16.20
N ALA A 47 -2.19 -3.95 -16.51
CA ALA A 47 -1.62 -3.82 -17.84
C ALA A 47 -0.91 -5.11 -18.28
N SER A 48 -0.10 -5.69 -17.39
CA SER A 48 0.62 -6.94 -17.62
C SER A 48 -0.33 -8.12 -17.86
N TYR A 49 -1.40 -8.24 -17.06
CA TYR A 49 -2.44 -9.24 -17.28
C TYR A 49 -3.05 -9.11 -18.67
N ARG A 50 -3.43 -7.89 -19.08
CA ARG A 50 -4.02 -7.65 -20.41
C ARG A 50 -3.08 -8.03 -21.54
N ALA A 51 -1.78 -7.77 -21.39
CA ALA A 51 -0.76 -8.08 -22.39
C ALA A 51 -0.38 -9.57 -22.44
N LEU A 52 -0.40 -10.28 -21.31
CA LEU A 52 0.17 -11.62 -21.19
C LEU A 52 -0.87 -12.76 -21.19
N ARG A 53 -2.15 -12.47 -20.88
CA ARG A 53 -3.20 -13.50 -20.71
C ARG A 53 -3.40 -14.43 -21.92
N ASP A 54 -3.14 -13.95 -23.13
CA ASP A 54 -3.33 -14.75 -24.36
C ASP A 54 -2.14 -15.70 -24.60
N GLY A 55 -1.07 -15.61 -23.81
CA GLY A 55 0.17 -16.37 -23.95
C GLY A 55 0.30 -17.59 -23.03
N ASN A 56 -0.80 -18.22 -22.63
CA ASN A 56 -0.82 -19.33 -21.65
C ASN A 56 -0.20 -18.94 -20.28
N VAL A 57 -0.57 -17.74 -19.81
CA VAL A 57 -0.14 -17.16 -18.53
C VAL A 57 -1.36 -17.00 -17.64
N ALA A 58 -1.26 -17.42 -16.38
CA ALA A 58 -2.27 -17.22 -15.36
C ALA A 58 -1.83 -16.15 -14.35
N PHE A 59 -2.80 -15.43 -13.78
CA PHE A 59 -2.57 -14.47 -12.70
C PHE A 59 -3.43 -14.88 -11.50
N LEU A 60 -2.85 -14.81 -10.30
CA LEU A 60 -3.56 -14.95 -9.04
C LEU A 60 -3.04 -13.89 -8.07
N GLY A 61 -3.92 -13.04 -7.58
CA GLY A 61 -3.61 -12.16 -6.46
C GLY A 61 -4.03 -12.81 -5.14
N VAL A 62 -3.23 -12.63 -4.09
CA VAL A 62 -3.51 -13.12 -2.74
C VAL A 62 -3.43 -11.93 -1.78
N ASP A 63 -4.57 -11.60 -1.17
CA ASP A 63 -4.69 -10.58 -0.16
C ASP A 63 -4.29 -11.11 1.23
N ASP A 64 -3.57 -10.29 1.99
CA ASP A 64 -3.09 -10.62 3.33
C ASP A 64 -4.16 -10.41 4.41
N THR A 65 -4.95 -11.45 4.67
CA THR A 65 -5.87 -11.57 5.82
C THR A 65 -7.00 -10.52 5.91
N GLU A 66 -7.16 -9.64 4.93
CA GLU A 66 -8.14 -8.56 5.06
C GLU A 66 -9.57 -9.08 4.95
N GLN A 67 -10.50 -8.30 5.52
CA GLN A 67 -11.90 -8.64 5.44
C GLN A 67 -12.40 -8.50 4.00
N ALA A 68 -13.15 -9.49 3.52
CA ALA A 68 -13.65 -9.52 2.14
C ALA A 68 -14.34 -8.22 1.66
N PRO A 69 -15.13 -7.49 2.46
CA PRO A 69 -15.67 -6.19 2.05
C PRO A 69 -14.62 -5.16 1.63
N ILE A 70 -13.47 -5.12 2.32
CA ILE A 70 -12.36 -4.19 2.05
C ILE A 70 -11.72 -4.56 0.71
N VAL A 71 -11.36 -5.83 0.55
CA VAL A 71 -10.73 -6.33 -0.69
C VAL A 71 -11.68 -6.16 -1.88
N ARG A 72 -12.97 -6.48 -1.72
CA ARG A 72 -13.99 -6.27 -2.77
C ARG A 72 -14.09 -4.81 -3.20
N ALA A 73 -14.10 -3.87 -2.25
CA ALA A 73 -14.14 -2.45 -2.54
C ALA A 73 -12.93 -2.01 -3.38
N PHE A 74 -11.73 -2.44 -2.98
CA PHE A 74 -10.50 -2.15 -3.68
C PHE A 74 -10.48 -2.72 -5.11
N ILE A 75 -10.74 -4.03 -5.28
CA ILE A 75 -10.61 -4.68 -6.59
C ILE A 75 -11.67 -4.17 -7.58
N ALA A 76 -12.86 -3.83 -7.09
CA ALA A 76 -13.90 -3.20 -7.89
C ALA A 76 -13.46 -1.79 -8.30
N ALA A 77 -12.92 -1.01 -7.38
CA ALA A 77 -12.45 0.34 -7.67
C ALA A 77 -11.30 0.36 -8.68
N LYS A 78 -10.34 -0.57 -8.54
CA LYS A 78 -9.18 -0.67 -9.44
C LYS A 78 -9.49 -1.40 -10.75
N GLY A 79 -10.62 -2.12 -10.82
CA GLY A 79 -11.00 -2.90 -12.00
C GLY A 79 -10.06 -4.09 -12.23
N VAL A 80 -9.66 -4.77 -11.14
CA VAL A 80 -8.74 -5.92 -11.20
C VAL A 80 -9.41 -7.08 -11.95
N PRO A 81 -8.84 -7.54 -13.08
CA PRO A 81 -9.51 -8.46 -14.01
C PRO A 81 -9.15 -9.94 -13.80
N TYR A 82 -8.38 -10.27 -12.77
CA TYR A 82 -7.91 -11.63 -12.46
C TYR A 82 -8.38 -12.11 -11.08
N PRO A 83 -8.38 -13.43 -10.82
CA PRO A 83 -8.83 -13.99 -9.54
C PRO A 83 -8.02 -13.44 -8.35
N ILE A 84 -8.74 -13.17 -7.26
CA ILE A 84 -8.18 -12.74 -5.98
C ILE A 84 -8.63 -13.71 -4.89
N ALA A 85 -7.69 -14.22 -4.12
CA ALA A 85 -7.93 -14.99 -2.90
C ALA A 85 -7.55 -14.20 -1.65
N ILE A 86 -8.07 -14.61 -0.50
CA ILE A 86 -7.67 -14.07 0.80
C ILE A 86 -6.98 -15.19 1.58
N ASP A 87 -5.77 -14.93 2.03
CA ASP A 87 -5.02 -15.81 2.93
C ASP A 87 -5.44 -15.56 4.39
N ARG A 88 -6.63 -16.03 4.75
CA ARG A 88 -7.29 -15.70 6.03
C ARG A 88 -6.46 -16.03 7.26
N ASP A 89 -5.75 -17.15 7.22
CA ASP A 89 -5.01 -17.71 8.36
C ASP A 89 -3.49 -17.55 8.20
N ARG A 90 -3.03 -16.81 7.18
CA ARG A 90 -1.62 -16.62 6.82
C ARG A 90 -0.83 -17.87 6.43
N HIS A 91 -1.44 -19.05 6.39
CA HIS A 91 -0.74 -20.29 6.06
C HIS A 91 -0.08 -20.23 4.67
N PHE A 92 -0.72 -19.59 3.69
CA PHE A 92 -0.11 -19.44 2.37
C PHE A 92 1.09 -18.50 2.43
N SER A 93 0.96 -17.38 3.12
CA SER A 93 2.01 -16.37 3.30
C SER A 93 3.22 -16.96 4.04
N GLU A 94 2.99 -17.80 5.04
CA GLU A 94 4.06 -18.53 5.75
C GLU A 94 4.76 -19.53 4.82
N ALA A 95 4.00 -20.35 4.08
CA ALA A 95 4.57 -21.33 3.16
C ALA A 95 5.38 -20.68 2.03
N TYR A 96 4.94 -19.53 1.54
CA TYR A 96 5.60 -18.74 0.49
C TYR A 96 6.57 -17.69 1.01
N ASP A 97 6.92 -17.72 2.30
CA ASP A 97 7.92 -16.82 2.88
C ASP A 97 7.61 -15.31 2.62
N ILE A 98 6.35 -14.93 2.73
CA ILE A 98 5.90 -13.55 2.49
C ILE A 98 6.20 -12.68 3.70
N ARG A 99 7.22 -11.86 3.55
CA ARG A 99 7.77 -10.98 4.60
C ARG A 99 7.48 -9.51 4.38
N SER A 100 7.12 -9.13 3.15
CA SER A 100 6.88 -7.74 2.76
C SER A 100 5.91 -7.71 1.58
N PHE A 101 5.25 -6.57 1.37
CA PHE A 101 4.29 -6.39 0.29
C PHE A 101 4.68 -5.22 -0.61
N PRO A 102 4.42 -5.31 -1.93
CA PRO A 102 3.98 -6.52 -2.61
C PRO A 102 5.12 -7.56 -2.70
N THR A 103 4.75 -8.83 -2.87
CA THR A 103 5.71 -9.88 -3.26
C THR A 103 5.15 -10.61 -4.47
N THR A 104 5.91 -10.66 -5.55
CA THR A 104 5.51 -11.33 -6.80
C THR A 104 6.39 -12.54 -7.07
N TYR A 105 5.74 -13.69 -7.28
CA TYR A 105 6.35 -14.92 -7.76
C TYR A 105 5.99 -15.19 -9.21
N VAL A 106 6.95 -15.67 -9.99
CA VAL A 106 6.71 -16.25 -11.32
C VAL A 106 7.07 -17.72 -11.29
N ILE A 107 6.06 -18.56 -11.53
CA ILE A 107 6.15 -20.03 -11.46
C ILE A 107 5.97 -20.59 -12.87
N ASP A 108 6.85 -21.50 -13.27
CA ASP A 108 6.82 -22.10 -14.60
C ASP A 108 5.72 -23.18 -14.77
N PRO A 109 5.48 -23.68 -15.99
CA PRO A 109 4.47 -24.73 -16.25
C PRO A 109 4.66 -26.03 -15.46
N GLN A 110 5.86 -26.31 -14.97
CA GLN A 110 6.19 -27.48 -14.16
C GLN A 110 5.97 -27.25 -12.66
N GLY A 111 5.63 -26.02 -12.25
CA GLY A 111 5.43 -25.67 -10.84
C GLY A 111 6.71 -25.26 -10.13
N ILE A 112 7.75 -24.85 -10.86
CA ILE A 112 9.01 -24.40 -10.28
C ILE A 112 9.02 -22.87 -10.21
N VAL A 113 9.39 -22.32 -9.06
CA VAL A 113 9.62 -20.88 -8.89
C VAL A 113 10.85 -20.48 -9.71
N ARG A 114 10.67 -19.51 -10.61
CA ARG A 114 11.71 -18.97 -11.51
C ARG A 114 12.08 -17.52 -11.21
N ALA A 115 11.18 -16.77 -10.61
CA ALA A 115 11.47 -15.43 -10.10
C ALA A 115 10.68 -15.17 -8.82
N ARG A 116 11.27 -14.35 -7.94
CA ARG A 116 10.65 -13.74 -6.78
C ARG A 116 11.12 -12.30 -6.74
N ASP A 117 10.18 -11.38 -6.58
CA ASP A 117 10.45 -9.96 -6.40
C ASP A 117 9.70 -9.45 -5.17
N VAL A 118 10.34 -8.54 -4.42
CA VAL A 118 9.85 -8.02 -3.13
C VAL A 118 9.83 -6.49 -3.19
N ASP A 119 9.08 -5.96 -4.15
CA ASP A 119 8.63 -4.57 -4.27
C ASP A 119 7.66 -4.49 -5.47
N SER A 120 7.27 -3.28 -5.85
CA SER A 120 6.48 -2.96 -7.02
C SER A 120 7.21 -3.36 -8.30
N LEU A 121 6.59 -4.22 -9.11
CA LEU A 121 7.20 -4.78 -10.32
C LEU A 121 6.70 -4.09 -11.59
N ALA A 122 7.62 -3.49 -12.35
CA ALA A 122 7.26 -2.87 -13.63
C ALA A 122 6.82 -3.91 -14.70
N PRO A 123 5.92 -3.55 -15.64
CA PRO A 123 5.42 -4.48 -16.66
C PRO A 123 6.50 -5.14 -17.53
N ALA A 124 7.55 -4.39 -17.87
CA ALA A 124 8.66 -4.91 -18.67
C ALA A 124 9.46 -5.99 -17.93
N GLN A 125 9.70 -5.78 -16.63
CA GLN A 125 10.41 -6.74 -15.79
C GLN A 125 9.57 -8.00 -15.57
N LEU A 126 8.27 -7.85 -15.31
CA LEU A 126 7.37 -9.00 -15.21
C LEU A 126 7.30 -9.80 -16.51
N ALA A 127 7.24 -9.13 -17.67
CA ALA A 127 7.28 -9.79 -18.97
C ALA A 127 8.59 -10.58 -19.18
N ALA A 128 9.74 -10.03 -18.75
CA ALA A 128 11.03 -10.71 -18.80
C ALA A 128 11.05 -11.97 -17.91
N PHE A 129 10.55 -11.87 -16.67
CA PHE A 129 10.41 -13.04 -15.79
C PHE A 129 9.51 -14.12 -16.37
N VAL A 130 8.36 -13.75 -16.95
CA VAL A 130 7.44 -14.69 -17.60
C VAL A 130 8.11 -15.36 -18.80
N ALA A 131 8.87 -14.61 -19.61
CA ALA A 131 9.59 -15.16 -20.75
C ALA A 131 10.67 -16.16 -20.32
N ALA A 132 11.45 -15.84 -19.29
CA ALA A 132 12.43 -16.77 -18.70
C ALA A 132 11.76 -18.02 -18.14
N ALA A 133 10.67 -17.86 -17.39
CA ALA A 133 9.94 -18.98 -16.81
C ALA A 133 9.37 -19.93 -17.87
N LYS A 134 8.88 -19.40 -19.01
CA LYS A 134 8.46 -20.22 -20.16
C LYS A 134 9.57 -21.07 -20.76
N ARG A 135 10.83 -20.64 -20.64
CA ARG A 135 12.02 -21.41 -21.06
C ARG A 135 12.58 -22.30 -19.95
N GLY A 136 11.98 -22.30 -18.76
CA GLY A 136 12.51 -23.00 -17.58
C GLY A 136 13.74 -22.33 -16.95
N GLU A 137 14.02 -21.07 -17.32
CA GLU A 137 15.14 -20.28 -16.84
C GLU A 137 14.73 -19.41 -15.64
N ASN A 138 15.68 -19.04 -14.79
CA ASN A 138 15.43 -18.09 -13.70
C ASN A 138 15.43 -16.66 -14.22
N GLY A 139 14.52 -15.83 -13.70
CA GLY A 139 14.51 -14.40 -13.94
C GLY A 139 15.60 -13.67 -13.15
N ALA A 140 16.19 -12.64 -13.74
CA ALA A 140 17.15 -11.76 -13.08
C ALA A 140 16.63 -10.33 -13.04
N ILE A 141 16.88 -9.62 -11.93
CA ILE A 141 16.66 -8.18 -11.81
C ILE A 141 17.98 -7.49 -12.15
N VAL A 142 17.98 -6.70 -13.22
CA VAL A 142 19.15 -5.90 -13.61
C VAL A 142 18.68 -4.50 -13.98
N SER A 143 19.11 -3.51 -13.21
CA SER A 143 18.84 -2.10 -13.48
C SER A 143 20.07 -1.24 -13.23
N ALA A 144 20.10 -0.05 -13.82
CA ALA A 144 21.16 0.93 -13.53
C ALA A 144 21.17 1.34 -12.05
N LEU A 145 19.99 1.37 -11.41
CA LEU A 145 19.88 1.62 -9.97
C LEU A 145 20.49 0.49 -9.16
N GLN A 146 20.17 -0.77 -9.48
CA GLN A 146 20.75 -1.94 -8.81
C GLN A 146 22.28 -1.93 -8.88
N ASN A 147 22.84 -1.63 -10.06
CA ASN A 147 24.30 -1.58 -10.22
C ASN A 147 24.95 -0.51 -9.31
N ARG A 148 24.27 0.63 -9.09
CA ARG A 148 24.74 1.69 -8.18
C ARG A 148 24.67 1.24 -6.73
N ILE A 149 23.58 0.59 -6.32
CA ILE A 149 23.42 0.01 -4.98
C ILE A 149 24.52 -1.03 -4.72
N ASP A 150 24.73 -1.95 -5.67
CA ASP A 150 25.76 -2.98 -5.59
C ASP A 150 27.15 -2.38 -5.42
N ALA A 151 27.48 -1.33 -6.19
CA ALA A 151 28.75 -0.62 -6.07
C ALA A 151 28.93 -0.01 -4.67
N MET A 152 27.89 0.61 -4.09
CA MET A 152 27.94 1.22 -2.76
C MET A 152 28.18 0.21 -1.62
N LEU A 153 27.79 -1.05 -1.84
CA LEU A 153 27.91 -2.14 -0.87
C LEU A 153 29.10 -3.07 -1.16
N THR A 154 30.02 -2.67 -2.03
CA THR A 154 31.19 -3.47 -2.41
C THR A 154 32.13 -3.66 -1.22
N PRO A 155 32.39 -4.90 -0.75
CA PRO A 155 33.22 -5.13 0.44
C PRO A 155 34.65 -4.59 0.34
N ALA A 156 35.22 -4.54 -0.87
CA ALA A 156 36.57 -4.04 -1.12
C ALA A 156 36.75 -2.55 -0.80
N ASP A 157 35.67 -1.75 -0.89
CA ASP A 157 35.70 -0.31 -0.57
C ASP A 157 35.68 -0.02 0.94
N PHE A 158 35.50 -1.08 1.74
CA PHE A 158 35.53 -1.06 3.20
C PHE A 158 36.61 -2.01 3.71
N PRO A 159 37.91 -1.70 3.52
CA PRO A 159 38.99 -2.52 4.07
C PRO A 159 38.87 -2.60 5.59
N ALA A 160 38.96 -3.82 6.14
CA ALA A 160 38.86 -4.02 7.58
C ALA A 160 40.08 -3.38 8.27
N PRO A 161 39.91 -2.81 9.47
CA PRO A 161 41.03 -2.29 10.24
C PRO A 161 41.96 -3.42 10.69
N ASP A 162 43.27 -3.13 10.75
CA ASP A 162 44.29 -4.06 11.22
C ASP A 162 44.06 -4.49 12.68
N GLY A 163 44.70 -5.58 13.10
CA GLY A 163 44.56 -6.13 14.45
C GLY A 163 44.93 -5.16 15.58
N ASP A 164 45.91 -4.28 15.33
CA ASP A 164 46.40 -3.26 16.26
C ASP A 164 45.68 -1.90 16.11
N ALA A 165 44.65 -1.81 15.26
CA ALA A 165 43.91 -0.58 15.06
C ALA A 165 43.26 -0.05 16.35
N THR A 166 43.36 1.26 16.55
CA THR A 166 42.79 1.95 17.71
C THR A 166 41.26 1.80 17.78
N PRO A 167 40.66 1.88 18.98
CA PRO A 167 39.19 1.86 19.12
C PRO A 167 38.48 2.94 18.28
N SER A 168 39.05 4.14 18.20
CA SER A 168 38.52 5.23 17.37
C SER A 168 38.55 4.92 15.86
N THR A 169 39.53 4.15 15.40
CA THR A 169 39.60 3.69 14.00
C THR A 169 38.56 2.62 13.71
N ARG A 170 38.38 1.65 14.63
CA ARG A 170 37.34 0.62 14.57
C ARG A 170 35.93 1.23 14.57
N TYR A 171 35.68 2.21 15.44
CA TYR A 171 34.42 2.96 15.49
C TYR A 171 34.15 3.72 14.18
N ARG A 172 35.14 4.45 13.65
CA ARG A 172 34.99 5.15 12.36
C ARG A 172 34.71 4.20 11.20
N TYR A 173 35.34 3.02 11.20
CA TYR A 173 35.05 1.97 10.23
C TYR A 173 33.58 1.52 10.32
N ALA A 174 33.11 1.15 11.50
CA ALA A 174 31.72 0.73 11.71
C ALA A 174 30.71 1.82 11.30
N LYS A 175 30.95 3.09 11.66
CA LYS A 175 30.10 4.22 11.21
C LYS A 175 30.10 4.42 9.70
N ARG A 176 31.24 4.23 9.02
CA ARG A 176 31.32 4.31 7.55
C ARG A 176 30.49 3.23 6.88
N VAL A 177 30.56 2.00 7.39
CA VAL A 177 29.76 0.87 6.91
C VAL A 177 28.27 1.14 7.12
N GLN A 178 27.86 1.51 8.34
CA GLN A 178 26.46 1.85 8.65
C GLN A 178 25.94 2.96 7.73
N ALA A 179 26.73 4.01 7.51
CA ALA A 179 26.33 5.10 6.63
C ALA A 179 26.25 4.69 5.15
N ALA A 180 27.01 3.68 4.71
CA ALA A 180 26.91 3.17 3.34
C ALA A 180 25.65 2.33 3.13
N ILE A 181 25.31 1.48 4.11
CA ILE A 181 24.06 0.72 4.14
C ILE A 181 22.88 1.68 4.11
N ALA A 182 22.83 2.67 5.03
CA ALA A 182 21.75 3.66 5.07
C ALA A 182 21.58 4.42 3.73
N ARG A 183 22.67 4.82 3.08
CA ARG A 183 22.59 5.46 1.75
C ARG A 183 22.07 4.51 0.66
N ALA A 184 22.39 3.22 0.74
CA ALA A 184 21.91 2.23 -0.22
C ALA A 184 20.41 2.01 -0.03
N GLU A 185 19.94 1.89 1.23
CA GLU A 185 18.52 1.81 1.60
C GLU A 185 17.76 3.07 1.15
N ASP A 186 18.29 4.26 1.41
CA ASP A 186 17.70 5.53 0.94
C ASP A 186 17.57 5.58 -0.58
N LEU A 187 18.56 5.07 -1.30
CA LEU A 187 18.56 5.03 -2.75
C LEU A 187 17.56 4.01 -3.30
N ALA A 188 17.43 2.84 -2.65
CA ALA A 188 16.44 1.83 -3.00
C ALA A 188 15.00 2.31 -2.74
N ASN A 189 14.78 3.03 -1.62
CA ASN A 189 13.49 3.63 -1.28
C ASN A 189 13.04 4.72 -2.26
N GLN A 190 13.97 5.24 -3.07
CA GLN A 190 13.69 6.22 -4.13
C GLN A 190 13.45 5.56 -5.49
N SER A 191 13.45 4.23 -5.57
CA SER A 191 13.24 3.51 -6.83
C SER A 191 11.91 3.88 -7.47
N ASP A 192 11.94 4.05 -8.79
CA ASP A 192 10.76 4.29 -9.60
C ASP A 192 10.63 3.16 -10.65
N PRO A 193 9.74 2.18 -10.43
CA PRO A 193 9.50 1.11 -11.39
C PRO A 193 9.15 1.64 -12.79
N ALA A 194 8.49 2.80 -12.90
CA ALA A 194 8.17 3.41 -14.18
C ALA A 194 9.42 3.85 -14.98
N LYS A 195 10.56 4.03 -14.31
CA LYS A 195 11.88 4.31 -14.92
C LYS A 195 12.75 3.05 -15.09
N ASN A 196 12.18 1.87 -14.86
CA ASN A 196 12.90 0.60 -14.86
C ASN A 196 14.02 0.55 -13.80
N GLU A 197 13.78 1.17 -12.64
CA GLU A 197 14.70 1.21 -11.50
C GLU A 197 14.46 0.07 -10.50
N ASN A 198 14.05 -1.12 -10.96
CA ASN A 198 13.79 -2.27 -10.07
C ASN A 198 15.05 -2.65 -9.26
N VAL A 199 14.86 -3.04 -8.00
CA VAL A 199 15.93 -3.39 -7.04
C VAL A 199 15.76 -4.84 -6.58
N ASP A 200 16.83 -5.62 -6.62
CA ASP A 200 16.90 -6.93 -5.97
C ASP A 200 17.15 -6.76 -4.47
N PHE A 201 16.06 -6.54 -3.73
CA PHE A 201 16.11 -6.36 -2.27
C PHE A 201 16.69 -7.58 -1.53
N LEU A 202 16.61 -8.78 -2.11
CA LEU A 202 17.18 -9.98 -1.49
C LEU A 202 18.70 -9.97 -1.60
N ALA A 203 19.23 -9.69 -2.80
CA ALA A 203 20.66 -9.59 -3.03
C ALA A 203 21.27 -8.37 -2.33
N MET A 204 20.53 -7.27 -2.22
CA MET A 204 20.92 -6.08 -1.45
C MET A 204 21.06 -6.41 0.04
N ARG A 205 20.03 -6.97 0.67
CA ARG A 205 20.06 -7.37 2.10
C ARG A 205 21.19 -8.35 2.42
N ALA A 206 21.50 -9.28 1.51
CA ALA A 206 22.63 -10.19 1.68
C ALA A 206 23.98 -9.46 1.74
N ARG A 207 24.18 -8.44 0.90
CA ARG A 207 25.40 -7.61 0.91
C ARG A 207 25.49 -6.72 2.14
N GLU A 208 24.38 -6.10 2.54
CA GLU A 208 24.31 -5.33 3.79
C GLU A 208 24.68 -6.19 5.00
N SER A 209 24.12 -7.40 5.08
CA SER A 209 24.41 -8.37 6.13
C SER A 209 25.91 -8.69 6.21
N ALA A 210 26.54 -9.00 5.08
CA ALA A 210 27.98 -9.29 5.03
C ALA A 210 28.84 -8.08 5.46
N LEU A 211 28.48 -6.86 5.05
CA LEU A 211 29.18 -5.65 5.48
C LEU A 211 28.99 -5.38 6.98
N ARG A 212 27.76 -5.54 7.47
CA ARG A 212 27.41 -5.32 8.87
C ARG A 212 28.12 -6.29 9.81
N GLU A 213 28.23 -7.56 9.42
CA GLU A 213 29.00 -8.57 10.15
C GLU A 213 30.47 -8.15 10.31
N ARG A 214 31.11 -7.67 9.24
CA ARG A 214 32.49 -7.15 9.30
C ARG A 214 32.62 -5.93 10.22
N ALA A 215 31.62 -5.04 10.25
CA ALA A 215 31.60 -3.90 11.15
C ALA A 215 31.48 -4.32 12.62
N ILE A 216 30.64 -5.33 12.91
CA ILE A 216 30.51 -5.94 14.23
C ILE A 216 31.84 -6.54 14.66
N ASP A 217 32.47 -7.36 13.82
CA ASP A 217 33.75 -8.02 14.10
C ASP A 217 34.89 -7.02 14.35
N ALA A 218 34.90 -5.91 13.60
CA ALA A 218 35.90 -4.86 13.78
C ALA A 218 35.71 -4.10 15.10
N LEU A 219 34.47 -3.87 15.53
CA LEU A 219 34.14 -3.04 16.70
C LEU A 219 34.08 -3.83 18.01
N ALA A 220 33.66 -5.10 17.98
CA ALA A 220 33.43 -5.94 19.15
C ALA A 220 34.63 -6.11 20.10
N PRO A 221 35.90 -6.20 19.64
CA PRO A 221 37.04 -6.41 20.53
C PRO A 221 37.29 -5.26 21.51
N ALA A 222 36.95 -4.02 21.14
CA ALA A 222 37.25 -2.84 21.93
C ALA A 222 36.27 -1.68 21.63
N PRO A 223 35.00 -1.77 22.03
CA PRO A 223 34.08 -0.63 21.97
C PRO A 223 34.48 0.41 23.03
N ASP A 224 35.14 1.49 22.61
CA ASP A 224 35.57 2.56 23.51
C ASP A 224 34.43 3.53 23.83
N GLY A 225 33.95 3.45 25.08
CA GLY A 225 32.91 4.30 25.63
C GLY A 225 31.47 3.93 25.24
N ILE A 226 30.52 4.62 25.87
CA ILE A 226 29.07 4.35 25.76
C ILE A 226 28.58 4.44 24.31
N VAL A 227 29.12 5.38 23.52
CA VAL A 227 28.68 5.58 22.12
C VAL A 227 29.09 4.41 21.23
N ALA A 228 30.31 3.90 21.37
CA ALA A 228 30.77 2.76 20.57
C ALA A 228 30.06 1.46 20.99
N ALA A 229 29.82 1.27 22.29
CA ALA A 229 29.07 0.12 22.80
C ALA A 229 27.61 0.14 22.30
N ALA A 230 26.94 1.29 22.35
CA ALA A 230 25.57 1.43 21.84
C ALA A 230 25.49 1.15 20.33
N LEU A 231 26.48 1.62 19.54
CA LEU A 231 26.54 1.34 18.11
C LEU A 231 26.72 -0.17 17.85
N LEU A 232 27.59 -0.85 18.59
CA LEU A 232 27.81 -2.28 18.44
C LEU A 232 26.50 -3.07 18.67
N ASP A 233 25.77 -2.75 19.74
CA ASP A 233 24.50 -3.39 20.05
C ASP A 233 23.42 -3.06 19.00
N ALA A 234 23.37 -1.83 18.49
CA ALA A 234 22.47 -1.47 17.39
C ALA A 234 22.78 -2.25 16.10
N LEU A 235 24.06 -2.38 15.73
CA LEU A 235 24.47 -3.18 14.57
C LEU A 235 24.12 -4.67 14.74
N ARG A 236 24.25 -5.22 15.96
CA ARG A 236 23.79 -6.59 16.25
C ARG A 236 22.28 -6.72 16.10
N GLY A 237 21.53 -5.72 16.58
CA GLY A 237 20.08 -5.61 16.40
C GLY A 237 19.69 -5.63 14.92
N ASP A 238 20.31 -4.77 14.10
CA ASP A 238 20.09 -4.72 12.65
C ASP A 238 20.46 -6.04 11.97
N GLN A 239 21.54 -6.70 12.40
CA GLN A 239 21.98 -7.98 11.86
C GLN A 239 21.01 -9.11 12.21
N ALA A 240 20.53 -9.14 13.45
CA ALA A 240 19.52 -10.10 13.89
C ALA A 240 18.19 -9.86 13.17
N ALA A 241 17.77 -8.61 12.99
CA ALA A 241 16.57 -8.24 12.25
C ALA A 241 16.67 -8.66 10.77
N GLY A 242 17.79 -8.39 10.10
CA GLY A 242 18.02 -8.82 8.72
C GLY A 242 18.06 -10.34 8.54
N ALA A 243 18.45 -11.07 9.60
CA ALA A 243 18.39 -12.53 9.68
C ALA A 243 17.07 -13.07 10.25
N GLU A 244 16.10 -12.20 10.51
CA GLU A 244 14.77 -12.51 11.07
C GLU A 244 14.76 -13.20 12.43
N ARG A 245 15.85 -13.04 13.18
CA ARG A 245 15.92 -13.41 14.59
C ARG A 245 15.31 -12.30 15.44
N TRP A 246 14.01 -12.09 15.29
CA TRP A 246 13.31 -10.91 15.84
C TRP A 246 13.44 -10.75 17.36
N HIS A 247 13.42 -11.85 18.11
CA HIS A 247 13.63 -11.80 19.56
C HIS A 247 15.06 -11.41 19.94
N ASP A 248 16.07 -11.86 19.19
CA ASP A 248 17.46 -11.47 19.39
C ASP A 248 17.65 -9.99 19.05
N ALA A 249 17.06 -9.53 17.94
CA ALA A 249 17.06 -8.13 17.55
C ALA A 249 16.47 -7.22 18.64
N VAL A 250 15.31 -7.61 19.21
CA VAL A 250 14.71 -6.91 20.35
C VAL A 250 15.66 -6.88 21.55
N ALA A 251 16.36 -7.97 21.85
CA ALA A 251 17.33 -7.99 22.96
C ALA A 251 18.52 -7.04 22.73
N ASP A 252 19.07 -7.04 21.51
CA ASP A 252 20.20 -6.21 21.12
C ASP A 252 19.83 -4.72 21.08
N TYR A 253 18.70 -4.34 20.47
CA TYR A 253 18.22 -2.95 20.52
C TYR A 253 17.92 -2.50 21.95
N ARG A 254 17.42 -3.39 22.83
CA ARG A 254 17.24 -3.07 24.25
C ARG A 254 18.57 -2.80 24.95
N ALA A 255 19.64 -3.50 24.58
CA ALA A 255 20.99 -3.22 25.08
C ALA A 255 21.49 -1.85 24.60
N ALA A 256 21.36 -1.54 23.31
CA ALA A 256 21.70 -0.24 22.76
C ALA A 256 20.94 0.91 23.44
N LEU A 257 19.63 0.76 23.63
CA LEU A 257 18.76 1.78 24.22
C LEU A 257 18.95 1.97 25.73
N ARG A 258 19.54 1.00 26.44
CA ARG A 258 19.99 1.21 27.84
C ARG A 258 21.17 2.17 27.91
N LEU A 259 22.06 2.12 26.92
CA LEU A 259 23.23 2.99 26.82
C LEU A 259 22.88 4.36 26.24
N ARG A 260 22.00 4.40 25.23
CA ARG A 260 21.52 5.62 24.59
C ARG A 260 19.99 5.62 24.46
N PRO A 261 19.25 6.11 25.47
CA PRO A 261 17.78 6.07 25.47
C PRO A 261 17.09 6.88 24.37
N SER A 262 17.77 7.84 23.75
CA SER A 262 17.21 8.68 22.69
C SER A 262 17.81 8.40 21.32
N ASP A 263 18.43 7.23 21.14
CA ASP A 263 18.97 6.81 19.85
C ASP A 263 17.83 6.48 18.89
N LEU A 264 17.63 7.33 17.87
CA LEU A 264 16.51 7.21 16.93
C LEU A 264 16.62 5.95 16.07
N ASP A 265 17.82 5.57 15.63
CA ASP A 265 18.02 4.40 14.78
C ASP A 265 17.66 3.13 15.57
N ALA A 266 18.14 3.02 16.81
CA ALA A 266 17.81 1.88 17.67
C ALA A 266 16.32 1.86 18.10
N LEU A 267 15.68 3.02 18.28
CA LEU A 267 14.24 3.10 18.56
C LEU A 267 13.40 2.63 17.35
N ASN A 268 13.75 3.08 16.14
CA ASN A 268 13.08 2.65 14.92
C ASN A 268 13.31 1.15 14.65
N GLY A 269 14.53 0.67 14.83
CA GLY A 269 14.86 -0.75 14.76
C GLY A 269 14.06 -1.59 15.78
N MET A 270 13.99 -1.13 17.04
CA MET A 270 13.17 -1.74 18.09
C MET A 270 11.69 -1.78 17.70
N LEU A 271 11.15 -0.67 17.18
CA LEU A 271 9.75 -0.58 16.78
C LEU A 271 9.39 -1.67 15.76
N LEU A 272 10.24 -1.84 14.73
CA LEU A 272 10.06 -2.85 13.69
C LEU A 272 10.29 -4.28 14.22
N ALA A 273 11.39 -4.51 14.94
CA ALA A 273 11.74 -5.84 15.45
C ALA A 273 10.72 -6.36 16.47
N ALA A 274 10.26 -5.50 17.39
CA ALA A 274 9.22 -5.85 18.36
C ALA A 274 7.88 -6.14 17.68
N ALA A 275 7.54 -5.40 16.62
CA ALA A 275 6.37 -5.67 15.81
C ALA A 275 6.43 -7.06 15.16
N ALA A 276 7.58 -7.45 14.59
CA ALA A 276 7.76 -8.75 13.97
C ALA A 276 7.80 -9.89 15.01
N ALA A 277 8.42 -9.64 16.17
CA ALA A 277 8.46 -10.57 17.31
C ALA A 277 7.12 -10.72 18.06
N LYS A 278 6.10 -9.92 17.70
CA LYS A 278 4.83 -9.81 18.45
C LYS A 278 5.05 -9.43 19.94
N ASP A 279 6.10 -8.66 20.24
CA ASP A 279 6.38 -8.11 21.57
C ASP A 279 5.63 -6.78 21.74
N GLU A 280 4.37 -6.87 22.20
CA GLU A 280 3.48 -5.72 22.41
C GLU A 280 4.15 -4.62 23.24
N ARG A 281 4.76 -5.01 24.36
CA ARG A 281 5.31 -4.06 25.33
C ARG A 281 6.48 -3.29 24.73
N ALA A 282 7.41 -4.00 24.08
CA ALA A 282 8.57 -3.35 23.47
C ALA A 282 8.17 -2.45 22.30
N GLN A 283 7.20 -2.87 21.48
CA GLN A 283 6.73 -2.07 20.35
C GLN A 283 6.05 -0.78 20.82
N ILE A 284 5.12 -0.87 21.79
CA ILE A 284 4.41 0.30 22.32
C ILE A 284 5.38 1.25 23.06
N ASP A 285 6.34 0.72 23.83
CA ASP A 285 7.37 1.55 24.50
C ASP A 285 8.22 2.33 23.49
N ALA A 286 8.70 1.66 22.43
CA ALA A 286 9.48 2.31 21.39
C ALA A 286 8.68 3.40 20.67
N ALA A 287 7.44 3.12 20.27
CA ALA A 287 6.57 4.10 19.62
C ALA A 287 6.27 5.30 20.52
N ALA A 288 5.98 5.06 21.81
CA ALA A 288 5.70 6.13 22.77
C ALA A 288 6.93 7.03 23.01
N ARG A 289 8.12 6.44 23.05
CA ARG A 289 9.38 7.19 23.18
C ARG A 289 9.68 8.02 21.94
N LEU A 290 9.46 7.47 20.74
CA LEU A 290 9.58 8.23 19.48
C LEU A 290 8.60 9.42 19.47
N ALA A 291 7.34 9.22 19.83
CA ALA A 291 6.36 10.30 19.97
C ALA A 291 6.77 11.33 21.03
N GLY A 292 7.36 10.90 22.14
CA GLY A 292 7.87 11.79 23.19
C GLY A 292 9.07 12.63 22.76
N LEU A 293 9.92 12.13 21.85
CA LEU A 293 11.05 12.88 21.28
C LEU A 293 10.59 13.89 20.22
N ALA A 294 9.42 13.69 19.61
CA ALA A 294 8.84 14.56 18.59
C ALA A 294 7.38 14.95 18.93
N PRO A 295 7.12 15.67 20.05
CA PRO A 295 5.76 15.89 20.56
C PRO A 295 4.87 16.78 19.66
N GLY A 296 5.47 17.48 18.69
CA GLY A 296 4.75 18.27 17.70
C GLY A 296 4.50 17.55 16.38
N ALA A 297 4.95 16.30 16.24
CA ALA A 297 4.95 15.56 14.99
C ALA A 297 3.76 14.59 14.95
N ALA A 298 2.83 14.81 14.02
CA ALA A 298 1.60 14.02 13.94
C ALA A 298 1.87 12.57 13.48
N ASP A 299 2.91 12.35 12.69
CA ASP A 299 3.39 11.04 12.23
C ASP A 299 3.80 10.12 13.40
N ALA A 300 4.58 10.63 14.36
CA ALA A 300 5.00 9.83 15.51
C ALA A 300 3.78 9.41 16.39
N ALA A 301 2.76 10.26 16.48
CA ALA A 301 1.50 9.92 17.13
C ALA A 301 0.64 8.92 16.32
N ILE A 302 0.72 8.96 14.99
CA ILE A 302 0.12 7.94 14.11
C ILE A 302 0.78 6.58 14.33
N ASP A 303 2.11 6.53 14.39
CA ASP A 303 2.86 5.28 14.59
C ASP A 303 2.53 4.64 15.95
N LEU A 304 2.38 5.45 17.00
CA LEU A 304 1.88 5.00 18.30
C LEU A 304 0.45 4.45 18.21
N GLY A 305 -0.43 5.15 17.49
CA GLY A 305 -1.79 4.67 17.23
C GLY A 305 -1.82 3.32 16.50
N ALA A 306 -0.98 3.16 15.49
CA ALA A 306 -0.83 1.91 14.73
C ALA A 306 -0.29 0.78 15.61
N ALA A 307 0.68 1.06 16.49
CA ALA A 307 1.21 0.09 17.45
C ALA A 307 0.10 -0.41 18.39
N TYR A 308 -0.72 0.47 18.96
CA TYR A 308 -1.88 0.06 19.76
C TYR A 308 -2.91 -0.75 18.97
N GLN A 309 -3.23 -0.30 17.75
CA GLN A 309 -4.24 -0.95 16.91
C GLN A 309 -3.84 -2.39 16.57
N LYS A 310 -2.55 -2.64 16.31
CA LYS A 310 -2.02 -3.98 16.00
C LYS A 310 -2.33 -5.01 17.10
N TYR A 311 -2.36 -4.60 18.35
CA TYR A 311 -2.68 -5.46 19.51
C TYR A 311 -4.12 -5.29 20.00
N HIS A 312 -5.02 -4.82 19.15
CA HIS A 312 -6.45 -4.64 19.44
C HIS A 312 -6.74 -3.69 20.61
N ARG A 313 -5.80 -2.79 20.96
CA ARG A 313 -5.98 -1.74 21.97
C ARG A 313 -6.66 -0.53 21.36
N PHE A 314 -7.89 -0.73 20.87
CA PHE A 314 -8.58 0.24 20.03
C PHE A 314 -8.84 1.58 20.72
N THR A 315 -9.13 1.58 22.03
CA THR A 315 -9.32 2.82 22.79
C THR A 315 -8.06 3.68 22.81
N ASP A 316 -6.90 3.07 23.08
CA ASP A 316 -5.61 3.75 23.11
C ASP A 316 -5.18 4.18 21.71
N ALA A 317 -5.42 3.33 20.71
CA ALA A 317 -5.17 3.66 19.30
C ALA A 317 -5.96 4.90 18.88
N ILE A 318 -7.27 4.92 19.13
CA ILE A 318 -8.13 6.07 18.80
C ILE A 318 -7.68 7.32 19.56
N ALA A 319 -7.26 7.21 20.82
CA ALA A 319 -6.76 8.34 21.59
C ALA A 319 -5.47 8.93 20.98
N ALA A 320 -4.51 8.10 20.61
CA ALA A 320 -3.27 8.52 19.95
C ALA A 320 -3.55 9.15 18.57
N LEU A 321 -4.45 8.56 17.77
CA LEU A 321 -4.84 9.09 16.47
C LEU A 321 -5.61 10.42 16.57
N LYS A 322 -6.43 10.60 17.61
CA LYS A 322 -7.08 11.91 17.89
C LYS A 322 -6.05 12.96 18.25
N HIS A 323 -5.03 12.59 19.03
CA HIS A 323 -3.93 13.48 19.34
C HIS A 323 -3.15 13.88 18.07
N ALA A 324 -2.85 12.93 17.19
CA ALA A 324 -2.23 13.22 15.88
C ALA A 324 -3.06 14.21 15.04
N ASN A 325 -4.38 14.00 14.95
CA ASN A 325 -5.27 14.94 14.26
C ASN A 325 -5.26 16.33 14.90
N ALA A 326 -5.27 16.43 16.24
CA ALA A 326 -5.20 17.71 16.93
C ALA A 326 -3.90 18.48 16.64
N LEU A 327 -2.76 17.77 16.60
CA LEU A 327 -1.46 18.33 16.20
C LEU A 327 -1.50 18.84 14.75
N ALA A 328 -1.96 18.01 13.81
CA ALA A 328 -2.07 18.38 12.40
C ALA A 328 -2.99 19.61 12.19
N MET A 329 -4.13 19.65 12.89
CA MET A 329 -5.07 20.78 12.83
C MET A 329 -4.48 22.06 13.44
N ALA A 330 -3.69 21.95 14.51
CA ALA A 330 -2.96 23.09 15.07
C ALA A 330 -1.91 23.62 14.09
N ALA A 331 -1.12 22.73 13.49
CA ALA A 331 -0.12 23.09 12.48
C ALA A 331 -0.74 23.74 11.24
N TYR A 332 -1.86 23.19 10.74
CA TYR A 332 -2.64 23.80 9.65
C TYR A 332 -3.16 25.20 10.00
N ARG A 333 -3.68 25.42 11.22
CA ARG A 333 -4.16 26.75 11.64
C ARG A 333 -3.03 27.79 11.65
N GLY A 334 -1.79 27.39 11.93
CA GLY A 334 -0.61 28.25 11.83
C GLY A 334 -0.19 28.57 10.39
N ALA A 335 -0.48 27.69 9.44
CA ALA A 335 -0.09 27.83 8.03
C ALA A 335 -1.16 27.25 7.07
N PRO A 336 -2.33 27.90 6.91
CA PRO A 336 -3.47 27.31 6.21
C PRO A 336 -3.29 27.22 4.68
N SER A 337 -2.36 27.97 4.11
CA SER A 337 -1.98 27.88 2.69
C SER A 337 -0.91 26.84 2.40
N ASP A 338 -0.31 26.24 3.44
CA ASP A 338 0.72 25.22 3.28
C ASP A 338 0.09 23.88 2.89
N GLY A 339 0.35 23.47 1.64
CA GLY A 339 -0.13 22.20 1.10
C GLY A 339 0.36 20.98 1.88
N ALA A 340 1.50 21.05 2.58
CA ALA A 340 1.95 19.96 3.45
C ALA A 340 1.01 19.77 4.65
N ARG A 341 0.53 20.86 5.24
CA ARG A 341 -0.40 20.82 6.39
C ARG A 341 -1.78 20.31 6.01
N ILE A 342 -2.26 20.67 4.82
CA ILE A 342 -3.50 20.10 4.27
C ILE A 342 -3.37 18.57 4.11
N ARG A 343 -2.23 18.09 3.59
CA ARG A 343 -1.97 16.64 3.43
C ARG A 343 -1.84 15.91 4.75
N GLU A 344 -1.21 16.54 5.75
CA GLU A 344 -1.06 16.01 7.10
C GLU A 344 -2.43 15.84 7.79
N VAL A 345 -3.31 16.84 7.71
CA VAL A 345 -4.69 16.72 8.23
C VAL A 345 -5.46 15.61 7.52
N ALA A 346 -5.37 15.53 6.18
CA ALA A 346 -5.99 14.44 5.42
C ALA A 346 -5.49 13.06 5.90
N ALA A 347 -4.17 12.89 6.09
CA ALA A 347 -3.58 11.64 6.59
C ALA A 347 -4.18 11.21 7.93
N THR A 348 -4.33 12.16 8.87
CA THR A 348 -4.87 11.84 10.20
C THR A 348 -6.34 11.40 10.17
N HIS A 349 -7.16 11.98 9.29
CA HIS A 349 -8.56 11.53 9.11
C HIS A 349 -8.63 10.12 8.49
N LEU A 350 -7.74 9.81 7.54
CA LEU A 350 -7.64 8.45 7.01
C LEU A 350 -7.32 7.44 8.12
N MET A 351 -6.32 7.74 8.96
CA MET A 351 -5.91 6.84 10.04
C MET A 351 -6.97 6.73 11.14
N LEU A 352 -7.62 7.84 11.53
CA LEU A 352 -8.75 7.81 12.46
C LEU A 352 -9.92 6.98 11.93
N GLY A 353 -10.28 7.14 10.66
CA GLY A 353 -11.33 6.35 10.02
C GLY A 353 -11.02 4.85 10.06
N ARG A 354 -9.77 4.46 9.75
CA ARG A 354 -9.30 3.07 9.87
C ARG A 354 -9.36 2.57 11.31
N GLY A 355 -8.94 3.40 12.28
CA GLY A 355 -8.99 3.07 13.71
C GLY A 355 -10.42 2.81 14.20
N TYR A 356 -11.37 3.68 13.86
CA TYR A 356 -12.79 3.47 14.19
C TYR A 356 -13.38 2.25 13.48
N ALA A 357 -13.02 2.01 12.22
CA ALA A 357 -13.49 0.84 11.49
C ALA A 357 -13.00 -0.46 12.16
N ALA A 358 -11.71 -0.52 12.52
CA ALA A 358 -11.12 -1.65 13.24
C ALA A 358 -11.76 -1.85 14.63
N ALA A 359 -12.15 -0.74 15.30
CA ALA A 359 -12.85 -0.76 16.58
C ALA A 359 -14.35 -1.11 16.50
N GLY A 360 -14.88 -1.44 15.31
CA GLY A 360 -16.29 -1.76 15.12
C GLY A 360 -17.23 -0.55 15.24
N GLN A 361 -16.75 0.66 14.94
CA GLN A 361 -17.50 1.93 15.05
C GLN A 361 -17.76 2.55 13.66
N PRO A 362 -18.59 1.91 12.81
CA PRO A 362 -18.72 2.26 11.38
C PRO A 362 -19.27 3.67 11.13
N ALA A 363 -20.13 4.19 12.02
CA ALA A 363 -20.67 5.55 11.87
C ALA A 363 -19.58 6.63 12.06
N LEU A 364 -18.72 6.46 13.07
CA LEU A 364 -17.59 7.36 13.30
C LEU A 364 -16.53 7.19 12.21
N ALA A 365 -16.25 5.94 11.81
CA ALA A 365 -15.34 5.67 10.69
C ALA A 365 -15.79 6.39 9.41
N ARG A 366 -17.09 6.32 9.07
CA ARG A 366 -17.67 7.02 7.92
C ARG A 366 -17.46 8.53 8.02
N ALA A 367 -17.75 9.12 9.18
CA ALA A 367 -17.59 10.56 9.39
C ALA A 367 -16.14 11.00 9.15
N GLU A 368 -15.14 10.23 9.61
CA GLU A 368 -13.73 10.52 9.37
C GLU A 368 -13.33 10.37 7.90
N PHE A 369 -13.84 9.34 7.20
CA PHE A 369 -13.60 9.21 5.75
C PHE A 369 -14.26 10.33 4.93
N GLU A 370 -15.42 10.85 5.37
CA GLU A 370 -16.04 12.02 4.75
C GLU A 370 -15.19 13.30 4.98
N GLN A 371 -14.59 13.45 6.17
CA GLN A 371 -13.60 14.51 6.43
C GLN A 371 -12.36 14.35 5.55
N LEU A 372 -11.82 13.13 5.42
CA LEU A 372 -10.72 12.82 4.51
C LEU A 372 -11.03 13.32 3.09
N LEU A 373 -12.20 12.97 2.53
CA LEU A 373 -12.60 13.41 1.19
C LEU A 373 -12.75 14.94 1.10
N SER A 374 -13.23 15.60 2.15
CA SER A 374 -13.32 17.06 2.22
C SER A 374 -11.93 17.72 2.15
N TRP A 375 -10.97 17.22 2.92
CA TRP A 375 -9.59 17.72 2.95
C TRP A 375 -8.81 17.37 1.68
N ALA A 376 -9.00 16.18 1.13
CA ALA A 376 -8.35 15.74 -0.10
C ALA A 376 -8.66 16.66 -1.28
N ARG A 377 -9.89 17.18 -1.39
CA ARG A 377 -10.29 18.15 -2.43
C ARG A 377 -9.57 19.50 -2.34
N ARG A 378 -8.94 19.82 -1.20
CA ARG A 378 -8.12 21.03 -1.03
C ARG A 378 -6.68 20.84 -1.51
N ILE A 379 -6.24 19.60 -1.68
CA ILE A 379 -4.92 19.27 -2.24
C ILE A 379 -4.97 19.51 -3.75
N PRO A 380 -3.95 20.16 -4.37
CA PRO A 380 -3.88 20.31 -5.83
C PRO A 380 -3.95 18.96 -6.55
N ALA A 381 -4.69 18.89 -7.66
CA ALA A 381 -4.86 17.66 -8.44
C ALA A 381 -3.55 17.09 -9.02
N SER A 382 -2.54 17.95 -9.24
CA SER A 382 -1.19 17.55 -9.67
C SER A 382 -0.38 16.84 -8.58
N ASN A 383 -0.82 16.88 -7.32
CA ASN A 383 -0.16 16.18 -6.23
C ASN A 383 -0.68 14.74 -6.13
N SER A 384 0.22 13.77 -6.11
CA SER A 384 -0.14 12.34 -6.05
C SER A 384 -1.01 11.96 -4.85
N ARG A 385 -0.91 12.67 -3.72
CA ARG A 385 -1.74 12.43 -2.52
C ARG A 385 -3.19 12.84 -2.70
N HIS A 386 -3.51 13.75 -3.64
CA HIS A 386 -4.90 14.11 -3.93
C HIS A 386 -5.70 12.89 -4.38
N ALA A 387 -5.24 12.25 -5.47
CA ALA A 387 -5.85 11.07 -6.04
C ALA A 387 -5.91 9.93 -5.00
N MET A 388 -4.80 9.67 -4.31
CA MET A 388 -4.70 8.61 -3.30
C MET A 388 -5.76 8.74 -2.20
N TYR A 389 -5.88 9.90 -1.57
CA TYR A 389 -6.85 10.09 -0.47
C TYR A 389 -8.30 10.04 -0.93
N ILE A 390 -8.58 10.52 -2.15
CA ILE A 390 -9.90 10.42 -2.76
C ILE A 390 -10.28 8.95 -2.99
N GLU A 391 -9.37 8.16 -3.54
CA GLU A 391 -9.60 6.74 -3.77
C GLU A 391 -9.79 5.97 -2.47
N GLU A 392 -8.86 6.12 -1.53
CA GLU A 392 -8.90 5.38 -0.27
C GLU A 392 -10.13 5.74 0.57
N GLY A 393 -10.51 7.02 0.63
CA GLY A 393 -11.71 7.44 1.33
C GLY A 393 -12.97 6.86 0.69
N GLY A 394 -13.04 6.86 -0.65
CA GLY A 394 -14.17 6.29 -1.39
C GLY A 394 -14.29 4.77 -1.23
N GLU A 395 -13.16 4.07 -1.31
CA GLU A 395 -13.05 2.62 -1.10
C GLU A 395 -13.43 2.25 0.33
N ALA A 396 -12.96 2.98 1.33
CA ALA A 396 -13.26 2.71 2.73
C ALA A 396 -14.76 2.90 3.04
N ILE A 397 -15.39 3.95 2.51
CA ILE A 397 -16.84 4.14 2.62
C ILE A 397 -17.60 2.98 1.94
N ALA A 398 -17.18 2.58 0.74
CA ALA A 398 -17.79 1.44 0.05
C ALA A 398 -17.62 0.12 0.82
N ALA A 399 -16.46 -0.09 1.45
CA ALA A 399 -16.20 -1.24 2.32
C ALA A 399 -17.11 -1.23 3.56
N LEU A 400 -17.30 -0.08 4.21
CA LEU A 400 -18.25 0.08 5.31
C LEU A 400 -19.69 -0.21 4.85
N ASP A 401 -20.08 0.26 3.66
CA ASP A 401 -21.40 0.00 3.09
C ASP A 401 -21.60 -1.49 2.77
N LEU A 402 -20.58 -2.17 2.23
CA LEU A 402 -20.59 -3.62 2.01
C LEU A 402 -20.68 -4.40 3.33
N ALA A 403 -19.93 -3.99 4.36
CA ALA A 403 -19.94 -4.65 5.66
C ALA A 403 -21.27 -4.46 6.40
N THR A 404 -21.83 -3.24 6.34
CA THR A 404 -23.12 -2.92 6.97
C THR A 404 -24.33 -3.42 6.18
N ARG A 405 -24.17 -3.72 4.88
CA ARG A 405 -25.20 -4.38 4.05
C ARG A 405 -25.60 -5.75 4.53
N ALA A 406 -24.70 -6.49 5.17
CA ALA A 406 -25.08 -7.71 5.89
C ALA A 406 -26.21 -7.44 6.91
N TYR A 407 -26.46 -6.17 7.26
CA TYR A 407 -27.44 -5.71 8.24
C TYR A 407 -28.53 -4.78 7.69
N ARG A 408 -28.42 -4.20 6.47
CA ARG A 408 -29.46 -3.33 5.86
C ARG A 408 -29.58 -3.51 4.34
N ALA A 409 -30.80 -3.81 3.87
CA ALA A 409 -31.15 -3.78 2.45
C ALA A 409 -31.18 -2.31 1.96
N GLY A 410 -30.10 -1.85 1.32
CA GLY A 410 -30.01 -0.49 0.81
C GLY A 410 -29.00 -0.32 -0.32
N ILE A 411 -29.20 0.70 -1.14
CA ILE A 411 -28.28 1.11 -2.20
C ILE A 411 -27.29 2.12 -1.62
N SER A 412 -26.02 2.00 -1.97
CA SER A 412 -25.04 3.07 -1.75
C SER A 412 -24.37 3.42 -3.07
N ILE A 413 -24.15 4.73 -3.26
CA ILE A 413 -23.47 5.30 -4.41
C ILE A 413 -22.37 6.21 -3.87
N SER A 414 -21.15 6.01 -4.33
CA SER A 414 -20.02 6.88 -4.03
C SER A 414 -19.35 7.34 -5.32
N LEU A 415 -18.91 8.61 -5.35
CA LEU A 415 -18.15 9.18 -6.45
C LEU A 415 -16.76 9.59 -5.99
N ALA A 416 -15.77 9.19 -6.78
CA ALA A 416 -14.40 9.64 -6.70
C ALA A 416 -13.96 10.14 -8.09
N PRO A 417 -13.11 11.17 -8.22
CA PRO A 417 -12.35 11.43 -9.44
C PRO A 417 -11.80 10.14 -10.08
N TRP A 418 -11.87 10.06 -11.41
CA TRP A 418 -11.27 8.95 -12.15
C TRP A 418 -9.75 9.11 -12.21
N THR A 419 -9.05 8.10 -11.75
CA THR A 419 -7.58 8.03 -11.64
C THR A 419 -7.01 6.85 -12.44
N GLY A 420 -7.87 6.09 -13.11
CA GLY A 420 -7.48 4.93 -13.91
C GLY A 420 -7.12 5.32 -15.35
N VAL A 421 -6.65 4.33 -16.11
CA VAL A 421 -6.54 4.46 -17.58
C VAL A 421 -7.91 4.73 -18.20
N GLU A 422 -7.96 5.47 -19.31
CA GLU A 422 -9.22 5.67 -20.03
C GLU A 422 -9.84 4.33 -20.44
N LEU A 423 -11.13 4.17 -20.14
CA LEU A 423 -11.88 2.99 -20.55
C LEU A 423 -12.29 3.10 -22.02
N PRO A 424 -12.53 1.98 -22.72
CA PRO A 424 -13.12 2.04 -24.05
C PRO A 424 -14.47 2.79 -24.03
N GLY A 425 -14.58 3.88 -24.78
CA GLY A 425 -15.75 4.76 -24.79
C GLY A 425 -15.61 6.04 -23.93
N SER A 426 -14.56 6.12 -23.10
CA SER A 426 -14.11 7.38 -22.51
C SER A 426 -13.91 8.43 -23.58
N VAL A 427 -14.42 9.64 -23.34
CA VAL A 427 -14.20 10.77 -24.24
C VAL A 427 -13.00 11.58 -23.76
N PRO A 428 -12.01 11.87 -24.63
CA PRO A 428 -10.89 12.74 -24.28
C PRO A 428 -11.37 14.12 -23.82
N GLY A 429 -10.77 14.65 -22.76
CA GLY A 429 -11.15 15.95 -22.19
C GLY A 429 -12.44 15.97 -21.36
N ALA A 430 -13.13 14.83 -21.22
CA ALA A 430 -14.24 14.70 -20.25
C ALA A 430 -13.72 14.76 -18.81
N ILE A 431 -14.49 15.37 -17.92
CA ILE A 431 -14.28 15.22 -16.48
C ILE A 431 -14.87 13.87 -16.08
N LYS A 432 -14.00 12.99 -15.57
CA LYS A 432 -14.34 11.59 -15.29
C LYS A 432 -14.37 11.33 -13.80
N TYR A 433 -15.31 10.48 -13.40
CA TYR A 433 -15.50 9.99 -12.05
C TYR A 433 -15.59 8.46 -12.08
N ARG A 434 -15.06 7.83 -11.04
CA ARG A 434 -15.38 6.46 -10.66
C ARG A 434 -16.64 6.45 -9.83
N LEU A 435 -17.65 5.72 -10.29
CA LEU A 435 -18.90 5.50 -9.58
C LEU A 435 -18.88 4.11 -8.94
N MET A 436 -18.77 4.07 -7.61
CA MET A 436 -18.89 2.84 -6.84
C MET A 436 -20.36 2.61 -6.49
N LEU A 437 -20.89 1.46 -6.90
CA LEU A 437 -22.27 1.09 -6.76
C LEU A 437 -22.35 -0.14 -5.89
N VAL A 438 -23.00 -0.01 -4.76
CA VAL A 438 -23.17 -1.08 -3.80
C VAL A 438 -24.69 -1.32 -3.85
N ALA A 439 -25.16 -2.53 -4.22
CA ALA A 439 -26.53 -2.99 -3.94
C ALA A 439 -26.63 -4.52 -3.65
N ALA A 440 -27.84 -5.08 -3.62
CA ALA A 440 -28.02 -6.51 -3.40
C ALA A 440 -27.22 -7.34 -4.44
N PRO A 441 -26.59 -8.46 -4.05
CA PRO A 441 -25.94 -9.37 -5.00
C PRO A 441 -26.90 -9.80 -6.11
N ASP A 442 -26.37 -9.95 -7.32
CA ASP A 442 -27.09 -10.43 -8.50
C ASP A 442 -28.35 -9.60 -8.83
N SER A 443 -28.34 -8.32 -8.44
CA SER A 443 -29.41 -7.35 -8.75
C SER A 443 -29.01 -6.41 -9.89
N THR A 444 -29.95 -5.62 -10.39
CA THR A 444 -29.68 -4.56 -11.38
C THR A 444 -30.10 -3.21 -10.80
N LEU A 445 -29.22 -2.21 -10.92
CA LEU A 445 -29.52 -0.82 -10.58
C LEU A 445 -29.83 -0.01 -11.83
N ALA A 446 -30.91 0.78 -11.78
CA ALA A 446 -31.16 1.83 -12.75
C ALA A 446 -30.53 3.14 -12.28
N LEU A 447 -29.65 3.70 -13.11
CA LEU A 447 -28.97 4.97 -12.87
C LEU A 447 -29.57 6.07 -13.74
N ARG A 448 -29.68 7.28 -13.18
CA ARG A 448 -30.04 8.48 -13.94
C ARG A 448 -29.38 9.73 -13.38
N VAL A 449 -29.19 10.71 -14.25
CA VAL A 449 -28.82 12.07 -13.86
C VAL A 449 -30.09 12.85 -13.52
N ALA A 450 -30.06 13.64 -12.44
CA ALA A 450 -31.16 14.54 -12.12
C ALA A 450 -31.28 15.64 -13.19
N SER A 451 -32.48 16.15 -13.42
CA SER A 451 -32.84 17.04 -14.54
C SER A 451 -32.21 18.45 -14.51
N THR A 452 -31.23 18.71 -13.65
CA THR A 452 -30.68 20.04 -13.36
C THR A 452 -29.35 20.33 -14.05
N LEU A 453 -28.97 19.57 -15.07
CA LEU A 453 -27.75 19.86 -15.84
C LEU A 453 -27.93 21.13 -16.68
N PRO A 454 -26.94 22.04 -16.73
CA PRO A 454 -26.98 23.19 -17.63
C PRO A 454 -27.09 22.77 -19.10
N ALA A 455 -27.66 23.64 -19.95
CA ALA A 455 -27.72 23.41 -21.39
C ALA A 455 -26.31 23.14 -21.98
N GLY A 456 -26.24 22.19 -22.91
CA GLY A 456 -24.98 21.76 -23.53
C GLY A 456 -24.13 20.80 -22.69
N TRP A 457 -24.56 20.41 -21.48
CA TRP A 457 -23.85 19.40 -20.68
C TRP A 457 -24.34 18.00 -21.02
N ILE A 458 -23.40 17.09 -21.25
CA ILE A 458 -23.68 15.67 -21.47
C ILE A 458 -23.02 14.89 -20.34
N ALA A 459 -23.83 14.20 -19.56
CA ALA A 459 -23.36 13.28 -18.54
C ALA A 459 -23.63 11.85 -19.02
N SER A 460 -22.63 10.98 -18.97
CA SER A 460 -22.74 9.60 -19.46
C SER A 460 -22.22 8.60 -18.44
N PHE A 461 -22.94 7.48 -18.33
CA PHE A 461 -22.52 6.32 -17.55
C PHE A 461 -21.85 5.32 -18.49
N CYS A 462 -20.64 4.90 -18.17
CA CYS A 462 -19.81 4.05 -18.99
C CYS A 462 -19.65 2.67 -18.36
N THR A 463 -20.32 1.68 -18.93
CA THR A 463 -20.28 0.27 -18.51
C THR A 463 -19.43 -0.53 -19.51
N GLY A 464 -18.17 -0.76 -19.16
CA GLY A 464 -17.25 -1.53 -20.00
C GLY A 464 -16.85 -0.80 -21.29
N ARG A 465 -17.55 -1.05 -22.40
CA ARG A 465 -17.27 -0.45 -23.72
C ARG A 465 -18.33 0.54 -24.21
N ILE A 466 -19.42 0.72 -23.46
CA ILE A 466 -20.58 1.51 -23.87
C ILE A 466 -20.74 2.64 -22.87
N CYS A 467 -20.83 3.87 -23.36
CA CYS A 467 -21.24 5.03 -22.58
C CYS A 467 -22.64 5.46 -22.97
N SER A 468 -23.57 5.41 -22.00
CA SER A 468 -24.97 5.78 -22.20
C SER A 468 -25.25 7.16 -21.57
N PRO A 469 -25.70 8.14 -22.38
CA PRO A 469 -26.06 9.46 -21.85
C PRO A 469 -27.24 9.40 -20.88
N PHE A 470 -27.12 10.15 -19.79
CA PHE A 470 -28.14 10.47 -18.78
C PHE A 470 -28.72 9.30 -17.97
N ARG A 471 -28.61 8.05 -18.44
CA ARG A 471 -29.11 6.85 -17.77
C ARG A 471 -28.33 5.60 -18.16
N ALA A 472 -28.30 4.63 -17.26
CA ALA A 472 -27.77 3.29 -17.53
C ALA A 472 -28.40 2.25 -16.61
N GLU A 473 -28.35 0.98 -17.01
CA GLU A 473 -28.61 -0.15 -16.13
C GLU A 473 -27.27 -0.83 -15.81
N VAL A 474 -27.04 -1.10 -14.52
CA VAL A 474 -25.80 -1.71 -14.06
C VAL A 474 -26.09 -2.97 -13.28
N PRO A 475 -25.65 -4.15 -13.77
CA PRO A 475 -25.73 -5.38 -13.00
C PRO A 475 -24.74 -5.32 -11.83
N ILE A 476 -25.21 -5.73 -10.66
CA ILE A 476 -24.42 -5.86 -9.44
C ILE A 476 -24.02 -7.33 -9.31
N PRO A 477 -22.72 -7.66 -9.34
CA PRO A 477 -22.27 -9.03 -9.27
C PRO A 477 -22.53 -9.65 -7.89
N ALA A 478 -22.33 -10.97 -7.76
CA ALA A 478 -22.44 -11.72 -6.51
C ALA A 478 -21.68 -11.09 -5.31
N GLY A 479 -20.64 -10.30 -5.57
CA GLY A 479 -19.90 -9.54 -4.56
C GLY A 479 -20.63 -8.33 -3.97
N GLY A 480 -21.80 -7.95 -4.50
CA GLY A 480 -22.61 -6.83 -4.02
C GLY A 480 -22.08 -5.44 -4.37
N ILE A 481 -21.05 -5.35 -5.23
CA ILE A 481 -20.42 -4.10 -5.65
C ILE A 481 -20.05 -4.10 -7.13
N ALA A 482 -20.31 -2.98 -7.81
CA ALA A 482 -19.85 -2.68 -9.15
C ALA A 482 -19.11 -1.34 -9.17
N SER A 483 -18.19 -1.18 -10.10
CA SER A 483 -17.54 0.09 -10.40
C SER A 483 -17.70 0.40 -11.87
N ILE A 484 -18.13 1.62 -12.18
CA ILE A 484 -18.27 2.09 -13.56
C ILE A 484 -17.66 3.48 -13.68
N GLU A 485 -17.32 3.88 -14.90
CA GLU A 485 -16.94 5.25 -15.18
C GLU A 485 -18.20 6.11 -15.37
N PHE A 486 -18.15 7.33 -14.86
CA PHE A 486 -19.15 8.37 -15.10
C PHE A 486 -18.41 9.59 -15.64
N GLN A 487 -18.77 10.05 -16.83
CA GLN A 487 -18.09 11.16 -17.49
C GLN A 487 -19.04 12.33 -17.74
N VAL A 488 -18.53 13.53 -17.55
CA VAL A 488 -19.25 14.79 -17.80
C VAL A 488 -18.50 15.56 -18.88
N LEU A 489 -19.25 15.93 -19.90
CA LEU A 489 -18.82 16.62 -21.10
C LEU A 489 -19.55 17.95 -21.22
N ARG A 490 -18.91 18.86 -21.93
CA ARG A 490 -19.44 20.19 -22.21
C ARG A 490 -19.39 20.44 -23.72
N ASN A 491 -20.54 20.60 -24.33
CA ASN A 491 -20.69 20.67 -25.78
C ASN A 491 -20.66 22.12 -26.33
N GLU A 492 -20.89 23.16 -25.50
CA GLU A 492 -21.05 24.55 -25.98
C GLU A 492 -20.48 25.64 -25.01
N GLU A 493 -20.21 26.84 -25.52
CA GLU A 493 -19.83 28.09 -24.81
C GLU A 493 -20.98 29.12 -24.81
N PRO A 494 -21.14 30.02 -23.79
CA PRO A 494 -20.24 30.35 -22.67
C PRO A 494 -20.53 29.60 -21.35
N LYS A 495 -19.61 29.71 -20.39
CA LYS A 495 -19.48 28.82 -19.22
C LYS A 495 -20.11 29.38 -17.94
N PRO A 496 -20.94 28.62 -17.20
CA PRO A 496 -20.76 28.60 -15.75
C PRO A 496 -19.45 27.86 -15.48
N ASP A 497 -18.58 28.47 -14.69
CA ASP A 497 -17.27 27.92 -14.29
C ASP A 497 -17.41 26.61 -13.51
N ARG A 498 -18.51 26.50 -12.75
CA ARG A 498 -18.83 25.37 -11.88
C ARG A 498 -20.30 24.98 -11.99
N SER A 499 -20.59 23.69 -11.90
CA SER A 499 -21.96 23.18 -11.72
C SER A 499 -21.96 21.99 -10.77
N THR A 500 -23.15 21.49 -10.45
CA THR A 500 -23.33 20.34 -9.58
C THR A 500 -24.16 19.30 -10.32
N VAL A 501 -23.67 18.06 -10.34
CA VAL A 501 -24.35 16.93 -10.94
C VAL A 501 -24.86 16.01 -9.84
N GLN A 502 -26.17 15.78 -9.84
CA GLN A 502 -26.80 14.82 -8.94
C GLN A 502 -27.11 13.53 -9.69
N LEU A 503 -26.64 12.41 -9.16
CA LEU A 503 -26.90 11.07 -9.64
C LEU A 503 -27.90 10.38 -8.73
N ILE A 504 -28.74 9.55 -9.33
CA ILE A 504 -29.79 8.79 -8.64
C ILE A 504 -29.68 7.34 -9.08
N ALA A 505 -29.59 6.42 -8.12
CA ALA A 505 -29.71 4.98 -8.38
C ALA A 505 -30.97 4.44 -7.70
N THR A 506 -31.70 3.61 -8.42
CA THR A 506 -32.91 2.93 -7.93
C THR A 506 -32.84 1.44 -8.22
N GLY A 507 -33.34 0.62 -7.31
CA GLY A 507 -33.33 -0.84 -7.43
C GLY A 507 -33.90 -1.51 -6.17
N GLY A 508 -34.65 -2.59 -6.34
CA GLY A 508 -35.21 -3.36 -5.21
C GLY A 508 -36.07 -2.54 -4.24
N GLY A 509 -36.78 -1.50 -4.72
CA GLY A 509 -37.60 -0.62 -3.90
C GLY A 509 -36.83 0.45 -3.09
N ALA A 510 -35.50 0.49 -3.20
CA ALA A 510 -34.66 1.50 -2.57
C ALA A 510 -34.18 2.55 -3.59
N GLN A 511 -33.77 3.70 -3.07
CA GLN A 511 -33.17 4.78 -3.84
C GLN A 511 -31.98 5.38 -3.07
N ALA A 512 -30.93 5.73 -3.81
CA ALA A 512 -29.79 6.47 -3.28
C ALA A 512 -29.44 7.64 -4.20
N HIS A 513 -28.76 8.63 -3.62
CA HIS A 513 -28.34 9.84 -4.31
C HIS A 513 -26.86 10.05 -4.09
N ALA A 514 -26.18 10.61 -5.08
CA ALA A 514 -24.85 11.15 -4.92
C ALA A 514 -24.73 12.48 -5.67
N LEU A 515 -23.87 13.37 -5.15
CA LEU A 515 -23.72 14.73 -5.65
C LEU A 515 -22.23 14.99 -5.90
N THR A 516 -21.89 15.53 -7.06
CA THR A 516 -20.51 15.97 -7.35
C THR A 516 -20.50 17.37 -7.94
N ALA A 517 -19.57 18.19 -7.45
CA ALA A 517 -19.28 19.50 -8.04
C ALA A 517 -18.33 19.31 -9.22
N VAL A 518 -18.73 19.78 -10.38
CA VAL A 518 -17.96 19.72 -11.61
C VAL A 518 -17.42 21.12 -11.88
N ASP A 519 -16.10 21.23 -11.95
CA ASP A 519 -15.37 22.48 -12.18
C ASP A 519 -14.61 22.34 -13.50
N PHE A 520 -15.04 23.06 -14.52
CA PHE A 520 -14.43 23.03 -15.86
C PHE A 520 -13.37 24.13 -16.05
N THR A 521 -13.01 24.86 -14.98
CA THR A 521 -11.90 25.83 -14.99
C THR A 521 -10.54 25.19 -14.70
N ARG A 522 -10.56 23.96 -14.20
CA ARG A 522 -9.41 23.09 -13.95
C ARG A 522 -9.40 21.96 -14.96
#